data_AF-A0A7J6WG82-F1
#
_entry.id   AF-A0A7J6WG82-F1
#
_cell.length_a   1.000
_cell.length_b   1.000
_cell.length_c   1.000
_cell.angle_alpha   90.00
_cell.angle_beta   90.00
_cell.angle_gamma   90.00
#
_symmetry.space_group_name_H-M   'P 1'
#
loop_
_entity.id
_entity.type
_entity.pdbx_description
1 polymer ?
#
loop_
_entity_poly.entity_id
_entity_poly.type
_entity_poly.pdbx_seq_one_letter_code
_entity_poly.pdbx_strand_id
1 'polypeptide(L)'
;MHFGPGSFVTQLGSKIEGKFSYCLVPWNLNTSSSKMHFGQEAIVSGTGSVSTPMVDMPIKSFYYLTLESICVGDKKLAYKDLLSKPSADFEDQGNIIIDSGTTLTILPFKFYEELERAVRTAIDLEPVQNPKFKAMLCYQVAEPSEFCN
;
A
#
# COMPACT_ATOMS: atom_id res chain seq x y z
N MET A 1 6.77 -9.64 0.71
CA MET A 1 8.15 -10.18 0.58
C MET A 1 9.03 -9.49 1.60
N HIS A 2 9.93 -10.21 2.27
CA HIS A 2 10.79 -9.67 3.32
C HIS A 2 12.02 -8.99 2.73
N PHE A 3 12.51 -7.93 3.38
CA PHE A 3 13.85 -7.36 3.14
C PHE A 3 14.87 -8.04 4.07
N GLY A 4 16.17 -7.89 3.82
CA GLY A 4 17.22 -8.34 4.75
C GLY A 4 18.09 -9.51 4.26
N PRO A 5 19.09 -9.94 5.07
CA PRO A 5 20.17 -10.82 4.62
C PRO A 5 19.71 -12.18 4.10
N GLY A 6 18.67 -12.75 4.70
CA GLY A 6 18.10 -14.04 4.29
C GLY A 6 17.04 -13.95 3.19
N SER A 7 16.70 -12.75 2.69
CA SER A 7 15.68 -12.61 1.66
C SER A 7 16.10 -13.21 0.32
N PHE A 8 15.14 -13.65 -0.49
CA PHE A 8 15.41 -14.19 -1.83
C PHE A 8 16.14 -13.17 -2.72
N VAL A 9 15.76 -11.89 -2.62
CA VAL A 9 16.39 -10.79 -3.36
C VAL A 9 17.87 -10.67 -3.00
N THR A 10 18.21 -10.73 -1.70
CA THR A 10 19.60 -10.68 -1.25
C THR A 10 20.39 -11.93 -1.68
N GLN A 11 19.78 -13.12 -1.62
CA GLN A 11 20.42 -14.37 -2.02
C GLN A 11 20.76 -14.42 -3.53
N LEU A 12 19.95 -13.79 -4.38
CA LEU A 12 20.25 -13.62 -5.80
C LEU A 12 21.39 -12.61 -6.04
N GLY A 13 21.62 -11.71 -5.08
CA GLY A 13 22.79 -10.84 -5.02
C GLY A 13 22.98 -9.98 -6.26
N SER A 14 24.22 -9.90 -6.73
CA SER A 14 24.59 -9.07 -7.88
C SER A 14 23.96 -9.48 -9.20
N LYS A 15 23.42 -10.71 -9.33
CA LYS A 15 22.76 -11.17 -10.56
C LYS A 15 21.53 -10.35 -10.91
N ILE A 16 20.89 -9.78 -9.89
CA ILE A 16 19.66 -9.00 -10.05
C ILE A 16 19.82 -7.56 -9.55
N GLU A 17 20.99 -7.20 -9.03
CA GLU A 17 21.30 -5.87 -8.49
C GLU A 17 20.26 -5.36 -7.48
N GLY A 18 19.65 -6.27 -6.70
CA GLY A 18 18.57 -5.94 -5.76
C GLY A 18 17.23 -5.54 -6.42
N LYS A 19 17.11 -5.64 -7.74
CA LYS A 19 15.91 -5.24 -8.50
C LYS A 19 14.94 -6.40 -8.63
N PHE A 20 13.71 -6.16 -8.24
CA PHE A 20 12.58 -7.04 -8.49
C PHE A 20 11.31 -6.21 -8.67
N SER A 21 10.34 -6.77 -9.37
CA SER A 21 9.00 -6.18 -9.49
C SER A 21 7.96 -7.28 -9.51
N TYR A 22 6.74 -6.93 -9.13
CA TYR A 22 5.62 -7.88 -9.18
C TYR A 22 4.36 -7.19 -9.67
N CYS A 23 3.55 -7.96 -10.41
CA CYS A 23 2.18 -7.59 -10.76
C CYS A 23 1.27 -8.67 -10.18
N LEU A 24 0.58 -8.32 -9.08
CA LEU A 24 -0.31 -9.25 -8.38
C LEU A 24 -1.68 -9.24 -9.06
N VAL A 25 -2.17 -10.42 -9.43
CA VAL A 25 -3.57 -10.57 -9.81
C VAL A 25 -4.47 -10.48 -8.57
N PRO A 26 -5.75 -10.07 -8.72
CA PRO A 26 -6.71 -10.12 -7.64
C PRO A 26 -6.75 -11.51 -6.97
N TRP A 27 -6.73 -11.52 -5.63
CA TRP A 27 -6.63 -12.74 -4.82
C TRP A 27 -7.79 -13.72 -5.02
N ASN A 28 -8.92 -13.26 -5.57
CA ASN A 28 -10.11 -14.06 -5.84
C ASN A 28 -10.15 -14.66 -7.26
N LEU A 29 -9.12 -14.44 -8.10
CA LEU A 29 -9.04 -14.99 -9.45
C LEU A 29 -8.18 -16.27 -9.49
N ASN A 30 -8.83 -17.42 -9.33
CA ASN A 30 -8.14 -18.72 -9.26
C ASN A 30 -7.61 -19.26 -10.59
N THR A 31 -7.91 -18.61 -11.71
CA THR A 31 -7.49 -19.04 -13.06
C THR A 31 -6.26 -18.30 -13.58
N SER A 32 -5.76 -17.32 -12.83
CA SER A 32 -4.66 -16.44 -13.24
C SER A 32 -3.48 -16.56 -12.30
N SER A 33 -2.27 -16.34 -12.82
CA SER A 33 -1.05 -16.31 -12.03
C SER A 33 -0.43 -14.92 -12.06
N SER A 34 -0.02 -14.44 -10.88
CA SER A 34 0.84 -13.25 -10.76
C SER A 34 2.21 -13.50 -11.39
N LYS A 35 2.87 -12.42 -11.82
CA LYS A 35 4.25 -12.48 -12.32
C LYS A 35 5.19 -11.69 -11.43
N MET A 36 6.41 -12.20 -11.31
CA MET A 36 7.51 -11.55 -10.63
C MET A 36 8.72 -11.54 -11.56
N HIS A 37 9.33 -10.38 -11.71
CA HIS A 37 10.51 -10.17 -12.54
C HIS A 37 11.69 -9.80 -11.66
N PHE A 38 12.90 -10.11 -12.13
CA PHE A 38 14.14 -9.87 -11.42
C PHE A 38 15.18 -9.23 -12.34
N GLY A 39 16.10 -8.44 -11.77
CA GLY A 39 17.18 -7.82 -12.53
C GLY A 39 16.65 -6.78 -13.53
N GLN A 40 17.16 -6.80 -14.75
CA GLN A 40 16.78 -5.80 -15.76
C GLN A 40 15.31 -5.89 -16.18
N GLU A 41 14.73 -7.08 -16.16
CA GLU A 41 13.29 -7.27 -16.46
C GLU A 41 12.39 -6.66 -15.37
N ALA A 42 12.93 -6.39 -14.18
CA ALA A 42 12.16 -5.77 -13.10
C ALA A 42 11.93 -4.27 -13.30
N ILE A 43 12.64 -3.63 -14.23
CA ILE A 43 12.57 -2.18 -14.43
C ILE A 43 11.21 -1.81 -15.03
N VAL A 44 10.38 -1.14 -14.23
CA VAL A 44 9.13 -0.54 -14.67
C VAL A 44 9.44 0.84 -15.24
N SER A 45 9.17 1.04 -16.53
CA SER A 45 9.39 2.30 -17.24
C SER A 45 8.22 2.58 -18.19
N GLY A 46 8.07 3.84 -18.59
CA GLY A 46 7.01 4.30 -19.50
C GLY A 46 6.13 5.39 -18.89
N THR A 47 5.19 5.88 -19.69
CA THR A 47 4.25 6.93 -19.29
C THR A 47 3.46 6.52 -18.06
N GLY A 48 3.46 7.37 -17.03
CA GLY A 48 2.76 7.11 -15.76
C GLY A 48 3.57 6.34 -14.72
N SER A 49 4.78 5.87 -15.05
CA SER A 49 5.70 5.35 -14.02
C SER A 49 6.23 6.47 -13.14
N VAL A 50 6.25 6.24 -11.84
CA VAL A 50 6.76 7.16 -10.82
C VAL A 50 7.64 6.41 -9.84
N SER A 51 8.56 7.11 -9.18
CA SER A 51 9.41 6.56 -8.13
C SER A 51 9.31 7.38 -6.86
N THR A 52 9.56 6.73 -5.74
CA THR A 52 9.72 7.37 -4.44
C THR A 52 10.90 6.70 -3.73
N PRO A 53 11.70 7.44 -2.94
CA PRO A 53 12.81 6.85 -2.19
C PRO A 53 12.33 5.78 -1.21
N MET A 54 13.06 4.67 -1.16
CA MET A 54 12.94 3.71 -0.07
C MET A 54 13.75 4.18 1.13
N VAL A 55 13.22 3.95 2.34
CA VAL A 55 13.84 4.40 3.59
C VAL A 55 14.54 3.22 4.25
N ASP A 56 15.81 3.41 4.61
CA ASP A 56 16.59 2.38 5.27
C ASP A 56 16.37 2.42 6.79
N MET A 57 15.46 1.58 7.29
CA MET A 57 15.11 1.54 8.72
C MET A 57 15.97 0.53 9.50
N PRO A 58 16.13 0.68 10.83
CA PRO A 58 16.93 -0.26 11.65
C PRO A 58 16.40 -1.70 11.58
N ILE A 59 15.08 -1.86 11.48
CA ILE A 59 14.42 -3.16 11.32
C ILE A 59 14.49 -3.55 9.84
N LYS A 60 15.43 -4.42 9.47
CA LYS A 60 15.70 -4.83 8.08
C LYS A 60 14.72 -5.88 7.53
N SER A 61 13.45 -5.79 7.89
CA SER A 61 12.43 -6.81 7.58
C SER A 61 11.43 -6.39 6.52
N PHE A 62 11.23 -5.09 6.33
CA PHE A 62 10.23 -4.56 5.44
C PHE A 62 10.84 -3.55 4.47
N TYR A 63 10.10 -3.28 3.40
CA TYR A 63 10.35 -2.16 2.51
C TYR A 63 9.61 -0.94 3.05
N TYR A 64 10.36 0.04 3.55
CA TYR A 64 9.79 1.24 4.14
C TYR A 64 9.73 2.37 3.12
N LEU A 65 8.62 3.10 3.16
CA LEU A 65 8.40 4.32 2.40
C LEU A 65 7.94 5.44 3.34
N THR A 66 7.94 6.66 2.83
CA THR A 66 7.38 7.82 3.51
C THR A 66 6.04 8.20 2.88
N LEU A 67 4.97 8.13 3.67
CA LEU A 67 3.64 8.62 3.33
C LEU A 67 3.47 10.03 3.90
N GLU A 68 3.38 11.03 3.03
CA GLU A 68 3.15 12.42 3.42
C GLU A 68 1.67 12.70 3.72
N SER A 69 0.78 12.23 2.84
CA SER A 69 -0.65 12.50 2.93
C SER A 69 -1.47 11.56 2.05
N ILE A 70 -2.74 11.38 2.40
CA ILE A 70 -3.75 10.75 1.54
C ILE A 70 -4.75 11.82 1.09
N CYS A 71 -5.11 11.83 -0.20
CA CYS A 71 -6.12 12.72 -0.75
C CYS A 71 -7.40 11.94 -1.07
N VAL A 72 -8.56 12.50 -0.70
CA VAL A 72 -9.89 12.01 -1.08
C VAL A 72 -10.66 13.15 -1.72
N GLY A 73 -10.84 13.10 -3.04
CA GLY A 73 -11.27 14.28 -3.81
C GLY A 73 -10.33 15.46 -3.54
N ASP A 74 -10.90 16.61 -3.19
CA ASP A 74 -10.13 17.82 -2.86
C ASP A 74 -9.59 17.85 -1.42
N LYS A 75 -9.93 16.86 -0.59
CA LYS A 75 -9.52 16.83 0.82
C LYS A 75 -8.17 16.13 1.00
N LYS A 76 -7.15 16.91 1.39
CA LYS A 76 -5.82 16.41 1.76
C LYS A 76 -5.74 16.09 3.26
N LEU A 77 -5.42 14.84 3.59
CA LEU A 77 -5.20 14.35 4.95
C LEU A 77 -3.71 14.10 5.15
N ALA A 78 -3.01 15.06 5.77
CA ALA A 78 -1.61 14.87 6.13
C ALA A 78 -1.47 13.70 7.12
N TYR A 79 -0.50 12.82 6.88
CA TYR A 79 -0.23 11.72 7.80
C TYR A 79 0.29 12.29 9.12
N LYS A 80 -0.44 12.02 10.20
CA LYS A 80 -0.12 12.52 11.54
C LYS A 80 -0.17 11.36 12.51
N ASP A 81 0.78 10.44 12.41
CA ASP A 81 0.96 9.47 13.48
C ASP A 81 1.92 10.04 14.53
N LEU A 82 1.34 10.44 15.66
CA LEU A 82 2.07 10.93 16.82
C LEU A 82 2.71 9.78 17.63
N LEU A 83 2.42 8.52 17.31
CA LEU A 83 2.77 7.35 18.12
C LEU A 83 3.90 6.49 17.53
N SER A 84 4.30 6.72 16.28
CA SER A 84 5.25 5.88 15.55
C SER A 84 6.46 6.67 15.06
N LYS A 85 7.01 7.56 15.89
CA LYS A 85 8.36 8.10 15.63
C LYS A 85 9.39 7.00 15.87
N PRO A 86 10.05 6.46 14.82
CA PRO A 86 10.95 5.32 15.00
C PRO A 86 12.23 5.71 15.77
N SER A 87 12.65 6.96 15.68
CA SER A 87 13.54 7.69 16.61
C SER A 87 13.57 9.17 16.20
N ALA A 88 14.27 10.02 16.96
CA ALA A 88 14.53 11.41 16.56
C ALA A 88 15.41 11.53 15.30
N ASP A 89 16.07 10.43 14.90
CA ASP A 89 17.09 10.43 13.83
C ASP A 89 16.50 10.24 12.43
N PHE A 90 15.22 9.89 12.31
CA PHE A 90 14.59 9.53 11.02
C PHE A 90 13.69 10.62 10.41
N GLU A 91 13.75 11.88 10.88
CA GLU A 91 13.06 13.05 10.29
C GLU A 91 11.66 12.76 9.69
N ASP A 92 10.80 12.06 10.45
CA ASP A 92 9.43 11.68 10.03
C ASP A 92 9.33 10.80 8.75
N GLN A 93 10.42 10.13 8.36
CA GLN A 93 10.50 9.19 7.23
C GLN A 93 10.28 7.73 7.63
N GLY A 94 9.93 6.88 6.65
CA GLY A 94 9.81 5.44 6.86
C GLY A 94 8.61 5.04 7.74
N ASN A 95 7.55 5.84 7.68
CA ASN A 95 6.33 5.68 8.50
C ASN A 95 5.36 4.62 7.98
N ILE A 96 5.60 4.05 6.79
CA ILE A 96 4.79 2.96 6.23
C ILE A 96 5.67 1.82 5.71
N ILE A 97 5.07 0.63 5.60
CA ILE A 97 5.66 -0.55 4.98
C ILE A 97 4.83 -1.00 3.78
N ILE A 98 5.48 -1.62 2.79
CA ILE A 98 4.80 -2.41 1.76
C ILE A 98 4.80 -3.87 2.20
N ASP A 99 3.60 -4.43 2.42
CA ASP A 99 3.46 -5.84 2.80
C ASP A 99 2.45 -6.58 1.91
N SER A 100 2.99 -7.33 0.95
CA SER A 100 2.19 -8.24 0.11
C SER A 100 1.60 -9.44 0.86
N GLY A 101 1.96 -9.66 2.13
CA GLY A 101 1.41 -10.72 2.99
C GLY A 101 0.14 -10.31 3.73
N THR A 102 -0.22 -9.01 3.73
CA THR A 102 -1.43 -8.51 4.39
C THR A 102 -2.50 -8.19 3.34
N THR A 103 -3.71 -8.72 3.53
CA THR A 103 -4.84 -8.54 2.59
C THR A 103 -5.36 -7.09 2.56
N LEU A 104 -5.35 -6.40 3.69
CA LEU A 104 -5.93 -5.06 3.86
C LEU A 104 -4.85 -4.02 4.12
N THR A 105 -5.09 -2.78 3.69
CA THR A 105 -4.28 -1.65 4.17
C THR A 105 -4.66 -1.33 5.61
N ILE A 106 -3.71 -1.39 6.53
CA ILE A 106 -3.91 -1.09 7.95
C ILE A 106 -3.36 0.29 8.24
N LEU A 107 -4.17 1.13 8.89
CA LEU A 107 -3.80 2.49 9.29
C LEU A 107 -3.96 2.65 10.81
N PRO A 108 -3.20 3.56 11.45
CA PRO A 108 -3.46 3.95 12.83
C PRO A 108 -4.91 4.39 12.98
N PHE A 109 -5.58 3.91 14.04
CA PHE A 109 -7.04 4.04 14.21
C PHE A 109 -7.55 5.49 13.99
N LYS A 110 -6.89 6.48 14.60
CA LYS A 110 -7.28 7.89 14.45
C LYS A 110 -7.17 8.40 13.01
N PHE A 111 -6.12 7.99 12.30
CA PHE A 111 -5.92 8.38 10.90
C PHE A 111 -6.92 7.67 9.98
N TYR A 112 -7.26 6.41 10.29
CA TYR A 112 -8.35 5.70 9.62
C TYR A 112 -9.70 6.41 9.79
N GLU A 113 -10.06 6.86 11.00
CA GLU A 113 -11.32 7.59 11.22
C GLU A 113 -11.41 8.89 10.41
N GLU A 114 -10.29 9.62 10.26
CA GLU A 114 -10.24 10.81 9.41
C GLU A 114 -10.42 10.49 7.93
N LEU A 115 -9.77 9.42 7.46
CA LEU A 115 -9.89 8.92 6.11
C LEU A 115 -11.30 8.43 5.81
N GLU A 116 -11.87 7.60 6.69
CA GLU A 116 -13.22 7.08 6.56
C GLU A 116 -14.24 8.22 6.47
N ARG A 117 -14.12 9.24 7.33
CA ARG A 117 -14.99 10.42 7.26
C ARG A 117 -14.84 11.18 5.95
N ALA A 118 -13.62 11.31 5.42
CA ALA A 118 -13.38 11.95 4.13
C ALA A 118 -14.04 11.16 2.98
N VAL A 119 -13.92 9.83 2.98
CA VAL A 119 -14.58 8.95 2.01
C VAL A 119 -16.11 9.06 2.13
N ARG A 120 -16.65 9.06 3.36
CA ARG A 120 -18.08 9.28 3.63
C ARG A 120 -18.61 10.56 3.00
N THR A 121 -17.86 11.66 3.08
CA THR A 121 -18.26 12.93 2.48
C THR A 121 -18.11 12.94 0.96
N ALA A 122 -17.19 12.17 0.40
CA ALA A 122 -16.88 12.18 -1.03
C ALA A 122 -17.80 11.28 -1.88
N ILE A 123 -18.50 10.32 -1.27
CA ILE A 123 -19.39 9.38 -1.94
C ILE A 123 -20.84 9.73 -1.64
N ASP A 124 -21.62 10.00 -2.70
CA ASP A 124 -23.05 10.31 -2.62
C ASP A 124 -23.91 9.04 -2.53
N LEU A 125 -23.66 8.23 -1.50
CA LEU A 125 -24.43 7.04 -1.16
C LEU A 125 -24.55 6.92 0.35
N GLU A 126 -25.66 6.36 0.82
CA GLU A 126 -25.82 6.06 2.24
C GLU A 126 -24.99 4.82 2.62
N PRO A 127 -24.16 4.92 3.68
CA PRO A 127 -23.39 3.79 4.18
C PRO A 127 -24.27 2.66 4.71
N VAL A 128 -23.91 1.41 4.43
CA VAL A 128 -24.63 0.20 4.87
C VAL A 128 -23.80 -0.62 5.85
N GLN A 129 -24.49 -1.39 6.69
CA GLN A 129 -23.85 -2.34 7.60
C GLN A 129 -23.59 -3.66 6.88
N ASN A 130 -22.35 -4.14 6.89
CA ASN A 130 -22.00 -5.47 6.38
C ASN A 130 -21.63 -6.41 7.53
N PRO A 131 -22.38 -7.52 7.76
CA PRO A 131 -22.10 -8.46 8.85
C PRO A 131 -20.71 -9.09 8.81
N LYS A 132 -20.08 -9.18 7.62
CA LYS A 132 -18.72 -9.72 7.43
C LYS A 132 -17.63 -8.70 7.73
N PHE A 133 -17.91 -7.41 7.52
CA PHE A 133 -16.93 -6.32 7.59
C PHE A 133 -17.32 -5.27 8.62
N LYS A 134 -18.01 -5.65 9.70
CA LYS A 134 -18.75 -4.80 10.66
C LYS A 134 -18.18 -3.41 10.97
N ALA A 135 -16.86 -3.28 11.14
CA ALA A 135 -16.21 -2.02 11.50
C ALA A 135 -15.75 -1.18 10.29
N MET A 136 -15.99 -1.63 9.06
CA MET A 136 -15.56 -0.97 7.83
C MET A 136 -16.73 -0.24 7.17
N LEU A 137 -16.42 0.94 6.63
CA LEU A 137 -17.31 1.66 5.73
C LEU A 137 -17.66 0.82 4.49
N CYS A 138 -18.95 0.56 4.31
CA CYS A 138 -19.50 -0.17 3.16
C CYS A 138 -20.60 0.65 2.50
N TYR A 139 -20.77 0.48 1.20
CA TYR A 139 -21.86 1.07 0.43
C TYR A 139 -22.56 -0.01 -0.37
N GLN A 140 -23.87 0.16 -0.59
CA GLN A 140 -24.60 -0.66 -1.54
C GLN A 140 -24.42 -0.07 -2.93
N VAL A 141 -23.75 -0.80 -3.81
CA VAL A 141 -23.72 -0.50 -5.24
C VAL A 141 -24.84 -1.28 -5.92
N ALA A 142 -25.47 -0.68 -6.94
CA ALA A 142 -26.28 -1.45 -7.89
C ALA A 142 -25.40 -2.55 -8.50
N GLU A 143 -26.00 -3.68 -8.90
CA GLU A 143 -25.32 -4.75 -9.64
C GLU A 143 -24.32 -4.18 -10.67
N PRO A 144 -23.16 -4.81 -10.91
CA PRO A 144 -22.08 -4.23 -11.71
C PRO A 144 -22.49 -4.08 -13.18
N SER A 145 -23.26 -3.05 -13.50
CA SER A 145 -23.34 -2.48 -14.84
C SER A 145 -22.32 -1.34 -14.90
N GLU A 146 -21.18 -1.64 -15.53
CA GLU A 146 -20.29 -0.67 -16.17
C GLU A 146 -19.80 0.49 -15.28
N PHE A 147 -18.86 0.20 -14.37
CA PHE A 147 -18.02 1.24 -13.76
C PHE A 147 -16.85 1.70 -14.66
N CYS A 148 -16.94 1.47 -15.97
CA CYS A 148 -16.01 1.98 -16.97
C CYS A 148 -16.79 2.35 -18.25
N ASN A 149 -17.24 3.60 -18.35
CA ASN A 149 -17.40 4.30 -19.64
C ASN A 149 -16.43 5.48 -19.64
#